data_AF-A0A7C6NCW9-F1
#
_entry.id   AF-A0A7C6NCW9-F1
#
_cell.length_a   1.000
_cell.length_b   1.000
_cell.length_c   1.000
_cell.angle_alpha   90.00
_cell.angle_beta   90.00
_cell.angle_gamma   90.00
#
_symmetry.space_group_name_H-M   'P 1'
#
loop_
_entity.id
_entity.type
_entity.pdbx_description
1 polymer ?
#
loop_
_entity_poly.entity_id
_entity_poly.type
_entity_poly.pdbx_seq_one_letter_code
_entity_poly.pdbx_strand_id
1 'polypeptide(L)'
;GGGGEMIDDRGYVEPNPELYGRLASLVKMTRDGLQARELLNERDLESLNRMEQLILDLKTISEKELTNTPLTDEEYDLIRSYGGQLEHFWLEALRDEGIDHRSAIYDRPAALVADVANDPNGRVLEEATGNIFEIYAVVPVDGKLRIALGGVYSYYEFPWPLNDRLTDSRWHKMLNDWQVPPLPQWTDAFIAQENQ
;
A
#
# COMPACT_ATOMS: atom_id res chain seq x y z
N GLY A 1 2.24 -35.06 -16.70
CA GLY A 1 1.28 -34.64 -15.68
C GLY A 1 2.06 -34.40 -14.41
N GLY A 2 2.28 -33.14 -14.06
CA GLY A 2 2.97 -32.76 -12.84
C GLY A 2 1.99 -31.97 -12.00
N GLY A 3 1.29 -32.65 -11.09
CA GLY A 3 0.59 -31.99 -10.00
C GLY A 3 1.66 -31.49 -9.04
N GLY A 4 2.09 -30.24 -9.22
CA GLY A 4 2.73 -29.51 -8.13
C GLY A 4 1.77 -29.44 -6.95
N GLU A 5 2.32 -29.32 -5.74
CA GLU A 5 1.50 -29.01 -4.57
C GLU A 5 0.66 -27.78 -4.88
N MET A 6 -0.65 -27.89 -4.67
CA MET A 6 -1.56 -26.76 -4.80
C MET A 6 -1.23 -25.82 -3.64
N ILE A 7 -0.43 -24.79 -3.93
CA ILE A 7 -0.12 -23.73 -2.98
C ILE A 7 -1.45 -23.07 -2.63
N ASP A 8 -1.76 -23.04 -1.36
CA ASP A 8 -2.95 -22.35 -0.86
C ASP A 8 -2.69 -20.85 -0.97
N ASP A 9 -3.32 -20.21 -1.95
CA ASP A 9 -3.09 -18.81 -2.34
C ASP A 9 -4.12 -17.85 -1.74
N ARG A 10 -4.89 -18.32 -0.76
CA ARG A 10 -5.91 -17.51 -0.10
C ARG A 10 -5.26 -16.41 0.73
N GLY A 11 -5.66 -15.17 0.44
CA GLY A 11 -5.28 -14.00 1.20
C GLY A 11 -6.18 -13.76 2.41
N TYR A 12 -5.86 -12.69 3.13
CA TYR A 12 -6.55 -12.26 4.34
C TYR A 12 -6.72 -10.74 4.32
N VAL A 13 -7.86 -10.25 4.79
CA VAL A 13 -8.13 -8.82 4.94
C VAL A 13 -8.08 -8.48 6.42
N GLU A 14 -7.34 -7.42 6.77
CA GLU A 14 -7.23 -6.95 8.15
C GLU A 14 -8.64 -6.84 8.80
N PRO A 15 -8.89 -7.46 9.98
CA PRO A 15 -10.20 -7.51 10.61
C PRO A 15 -10.56 -6.19 11.33
N ASN A 16 -10.41 -5.07 10.62
CA ASN A 16 -10.77 -3.73 11.05
C ASN A 16 -11.90 -3.14 10.16
N PRO A 17 -13.17 -3.56 10.38
CA PRO A 17 -14.28 -3.14 9.52
C PRO A 17 -14.63 -1.65 9.66
N GLU A 18 -14.30 -1.02 10.80
CA GLU A 18 -14.48 0.42 10.97
C GLU A 18 -13.61 1.24 10.03
N LEU A 19 -12.36 0.81 9.80
CA LEU A 19 -11.45 1.45 8.84
C LEU A 19 -12.08 1.51 7.46
N TYR A 20 -12.53 0.36 6.95
CA TYR A 20 -13.15 0.27 5.63
C TYR A 20 -14.47 1.05 5.55
N GLY A 21 -15.30 1.02 6.60
CA GLY A 21 -16.54 1.81 6.65
C GLY A 21 -16.29 3.32 6.57
N ARG A 22 -15.26 3.81 7.28
CA ARG A 22 -14.84 5.23 7.21
C ARG A 22 -14.28 5.58 5.84
N LEU A 23 -13.46 4.70 5.25
CA LEU A 23 -12.88 4.92 3.93
C LEU A 23 -13.94 4.93 2.82
N ALA A 24 -14.91 4.01 2.84
CA ALA A 24 -16.03 4.00 1.90
C ALA A 24 -16.84 5.30 2.01
N SER A 25 -17.09 5.76 3.23
CA SER A 25 -17.78 7.04 3.48
C SER A 25 -17.01 8.22 2.91
N LEU A 26 -15.68 8.24 3.05
CA LEU A 26 -14.83 9.29 2.49
C LEU A 26 -14.89 9.31 0.96
N VAL A 27 -14.78 8.15 0.30
CA VAL A 27 -14.87 8.02 -1.16
C VAL A 27 -16.24 8.49 -1.66
N LYS A 28 -17.32 8.06 -1.01
CA LYS A 28 -18.68 8.52 -1.29
C LYS A 28 -18.82 10.03 -1.17
N MET A 29 -18.38 10.61 -0.05
CA MET A 29 -18.45 12.05 0.17
C MET A 29 -17.64 12.84 -0.87
N THR A 30 -16.51 12.28 -1.32
CA THR A 30 -15.67 12.87 -2.36
C THR A 30 -16.39 12.86 -3.70
N ARG A 31 -16.95 11.72 -4.11
CA ARG A 31 -17.76 11.58 -5.32
C ARG A 31 -18.94 12.56 -5.32
N ASP A 32 -19.76 12.50 -4.28
CA ASP A 32 -20.98 13.31 -4.17
C ASP A 32 -20.63 14.81 -4.16
N GLY A 33 -19.54 15.19 -3.49
CA GLY A 33 -19.06 16.57 -3.41
C GLY A 33 -18.54 17.13 -4.73
N LEU A 34 -17.78 16.34 -5.50
CA LEU A 34 -17.26 16.73 -6.81
C LEU A 34 -18.38 16.75 -7.86
N GLN A 35 -19.26 15.75 -7.85
CA GLN A 35 -20.40 15.68 -8.76
C GLN A 35 -21.36 16.86 -8.57
N ALA A 36 -21.69 17.22 -7.33
CA ALA A 36 -22.56 18.36 -7.04
C ALA A 36 -21.97 19.72 -7.49
N ARG A 37 -20.67 19.76 -7.76
CA ARG A 37 -19.95 20.95 -8.24
C ARG A 37 -19.61 20.88 -9.73
N GLU A 38 -20.07 19.85 -10.43
CA GLU A 38 -19.77 19.61 -11.85
C GLU A 38 -18.24 19.49 -12.11
N LEU A 39 -17.49 19.03 -11.10
CA LEU A 39 -16.03 18.84 -11.15
C LEU A 39 -15.63 17.38 -11.42
N LEU A 40 -16.59 16.52 -11.71
CA LEU A 40 -16.38 15.09 -11.89
C LEU A 40 -16.82 14.68 -13.29
N ASN A 41 -15.88 14.14 -14.08
CA ASN A 41 -16.22 13.54 -15.36
C ASN A 41 -16.77 12.12 -15.17
N GLU A 42 -17.34 11.52 -16.22
CA GLU A 42 -17.97 10.20 -16.15
C GLU A 42 -17.00 9.08 -15.73
N ARG A 43 -15.73 9.15 -16.15
CA ARG A 43 -14.73 8.11 -15.84
C ARG A 43 -14.26 8.17 -14.39
N ASP A 44 -14.05 9.37 -13.86
CA ASP A 44 -13.70 9.56 -12.46
C ASP A 44 -14.87 9.16 -11.55
N LEU A 45 -16.11 9.44 -11.99
CA LEU A 45 -17.31 8.94 -11.33
C LEU A 45 -17.35 7.42 -11.28
N GLU A 46 -17.11 6.74 -12.40
CA GLU A 46 -17.01 5.27 -12.45
C GLU A 46 -15.89 4.74 -11.56
N SER A 47 -14.72 5.38 -11.55
CA SER A 47 -13.58 4.99 -10.71
C SER A 47 -13.90 5.12 -9.23
N LEU A 48 -14.51 6.23 -8.81
CA LEU A 48 -14.93 6.41 -7.41
C LEU A 48 -16.03 5.42 -7.01
N ASN A 49 -16.97 5.10 -7.91
CA ASN A 49 -17.98 4.06 -7.66
C ASN A 49 -17.34 2.67 -7.47
N ARG A 50 -16.39 2.29 -8.33
CA ARG A 50 -15.65 1.03 -8.21
C ARG A 50 -14.83 0.97 -6.93
N MET A 51 -14.19 2.08 -6.56
CA MET A 51 -13.41 2.18 -5.33
C MET A 51 -14.31 2.04 -4.10
N GLU A 52 -15.45 2.72 -4.05
CA GLU A 52 -16.43 2.58 -2.95
C GLU A 52 -16.89 1.12 -2.83
N GLN A 53 -17.24 0.47 -3.95
CA GLN A 53 -17.67 -0.93 -3.95
C GLN A 53 -16.58 -1.87 -3.44
N LEU A 54 -15.34 -1.74 -3.94
CA LEU A 54 -14.21 -2.54 -3.48
C LEU A 54 -14.00 -2.40 -1.95
N ILE A 55 -14.06 -1.17 -1.42
CA ILE A 55 -13.90 -0.93 0.02
C ILE A 55 -15.04 -1.56 0.82
N LEU A 56 -16.28 -1.50 0.32
CA LEU A 56 -17.44 -2.15 0.97
C LEU A 56 -17.34 -3.68 0.95
N ASP A 57 -16.79 -4.25 -0.12
CA ASP A 57 -16.51 -5.69 -0.19
C ASP A 57 -15.42 -6.08 0.81
N LEU A 58 -14.32 -5.31 0.89
CA LEU A 58 -13.27 -5.50 1.91
C LEU A 58 -13.81 -5.36 3.34
N LYS A 59 -14.73 -4.41 3.57
CA LYS A 59 -15.43 -4.28 4.86
C LYS A 59 -16.20 -5.55 5.19
N THR A 60 -16.95 -6.08 4.23
CA THR A 60 -17.75 -7.31 4.41
C THR A 60 -16.86 -8.50 4.74
N ILE A 61 -15.74 -8.64 4.02
CA ILE A 61 -14.74 -9.68 4.28
C ILE A 61 -14.14 -9.49 5.68
N SER A 62 -13.76 -8.27 6.05
CA SER A 62 -13.21 -7.93 7.37
C SER A 62 -14.17 -8.30 8.52
N GLU A 63 -15.48 -8.07 8.35
CA GLU A 63 -16.51 -8.47 9.32
C GLU A 63 -16.62 -10.00 9.44
N LYS A 64 -16.54 -10.72 8.31
CA LYS A 64 -16.55 -12.18 8.29
C LYS A 64 -15.33 -12.78 8.97
N GLU A 65 -14.14 -12.27 8.65
CA GLU A 65 -12.88 -12.72 9.26
C GLU A 65 -12.88 -12.48 10.78
N LEU A 66 -13.34 -11.31 11.24
CA LEU A 66 -13.45 -10.99 12.66
C LEU A 66 -14.43 -11.92 13.40
N THR A 67 -15.48 -12.39 12.71
CA THR A 67 -16.51 -13.26 13.28
C THR A 67 -16.28 -14.75 13.03
N ASN A 68 -15.13 -15.13 12.43
CA ASN A 68 -14.83 -16.50 11.97
C ASN A 68 -15.91 -17.08 11.04
N THR A 69 -16.55 -16.23 10.24
CA THR A 69 -17.48 -16.65 9.19
C THR A 69 -16.67 -16.99 7.94
N PRO A 70 -16.84 -18.19 7.33
CA PRO A 70 -16.14 -18.54 6.11
C PRO A 70 -16.43 -17.56 4.96
N LEU A 71 -15.39 -17.23 4.19
CA LEU A 71 -15.52 -16.47 2.95
C LEU A 71 -16.00 -17.36 1.79
N THR A 72 -16.63 -16.75 0.79
CA THR A 72 -16.98 -17.42 -0.48
C THR A 72 -15.78 -17.45 -1.44
N ASP A 73 -15.87 -18.27 -2.48
CA ASP A 73 -14.82 -18.34 -3.52
C ASP A 73 -14.64 -16.98 -4.21
N GLU A 74 -15.73 -16.25 -4.46
CA GLU A 74 -15.69 -14.91 -5.06
C GLU A 74 -15.00 -13.87 -4.16
N GLU A 75 -15.13 -14.00 -2.84
CA GLU A 75 -14.46 -13.14 -1.88
C GLU A 75 -12.95 -13.41 -1.85
N TYR A 76 -12.54 -14.68 -1.92
CA TYR A 76 -11.12 -15.03 -2.09
C TYR A 76 -10.58 -14.56 -3.45
N ASP A 77 -11.38 -14.63 -4.53
CA ASP A 77 -11.04 -14.11 -5.85
C ASP A 77 -10.85 -12.59 -5.84
N LEU A 78 -11.67 -11.86 -5.07
CA LEU A 78 -11.51 -10.43 -4.87
C LEU A 78 -10.18 -10.12 -4.16
N ILE A 79 -9.84 -10.84 -3.09
CA ILE A 79 -8.54 -10.65 -2.40
C ILE A 79 -7.38 -10.94 -3.35
N ARG A 80 -7.44 -12.05 -4.10
CA ARG A 80 -6.39 -12.45 -5.05
C ARG A 80 -6.19 -11.41 -6.16
N SER A 81 -7.27 -10.80 -6.63
CA SER A 81 -7.23 -9.79 -7.70
C SER A 81 -6.99 -8.36 -7.21
N TYR A 82 -6.89 -8.13 -5.89
CA TYR A 82 -6.78 -6.81 -5.28
C TYR A 82 -5.63 -5.97 -5.85
N GLY A 83 -4.45 -6.57 -6.06
CA GLY A 83 -3.32 -5.88 -6.67
C GLY A 83 -3.63 -5.32 -8.06
N GLY A 84 -4.36 -6.08 -8.89
CA GLY A 84 -4.80 -5.62 -10.20
C GLY A 84 -5.88 -4.53 -10.14
N GLN A 85 -6.74 -4.54 -9.11
CA GLN A 85 -7.70 -3.46 -8.88
C GLN A 85 -6.98 -2.14 -8.54
N LEU A 86 -5.97 -2.19 -7.65
CA LEU A 86 -5.17 -1.01 -7.31
C LEU A 86 -4.39 -0.47 -8.51
N GLU A 87 -3.81 -1.36 -9.30
CA GLU A 87 -3.08 -1.02 -10.51
C GLU A 87 -3.98 -0.31 -11.54
N HIS A 88 -5.22 -0.77 -11.71
CA HIS A 88 -6.21 -0.09 -12.55
C HIS A 88 -6.51 1.32 -12.06
N PHE A 89 -6.72 1.53 -10.75
CA PHE A 89 -6.93 2.88 -10.21
C PHE A 89 -5.73 3.79 -10.42
N TRP A 90 -4.52 3.25 -10.28
CA TRP A 90 -3.28 3.99 -10.51
C TRP A 90 -3.15 4.46 -11.96
N LEU A 91 -3.46 3.59 -12.93
CA LEU A 91 -3.46 3.94 -14.35
C LEU A 91 -4.51 5.00 -14.69
N GLU A 92 -5.74 4.85 -14.18
CA GLU A 92 -6.79 5.85 -14.43
C GLU A 92 -6.45 7.22 -13.83
N ALA A 93 -5.88 7.25 -12.61
CA ALA A 93 -5.51 8.49 -11.94
C ALA A 93 -4.37 9.26 -12.64
N LEU A 94 -3.43 8.56 -13.27
CA LEU A 94 -2.25 9.17 -13.89
C LEU A 94 -2.34 9.27 -15.42
N ARG A 95 -3.51 8.95 -15.97
CA ARG A 95 -3.74 8.98 -17.41
C ARG A 95 -3.47 10.34 -18.04
N ASP A 96 -3.87 11.42 -17.37
CA ASP A 96 -3.67 12.79 -17.86
C ASP A 96 -2.19 13.21 -17.84
N GLU A 97 -1.34 12.48 -17.11
CA GLU A 97 0.11 12.60 -17.17
C GLU A 97 0.75 11.76 -18.30
N GLY A 98 -0.07 11.14 -19.16
CA GLY A 98 0.37 10.32 -20.27
C GLY A 98 0.77 8.89 -19.88
N ILE A 99 0.36 8.41 -18.70
CA ILE A 99 0.59 7.03 -18.29
C ILE A 99 -0.54 6.14 -18.79
N ASP A 100 -0.22 5.19 -19.66
CA ASP A 100 -1.18 4.21 -20.19
C ASP A 100 -0.74 2.74 -19.99
N HIS A 101 0.43 2.52 -19.39
CA HIS A 101 1.00 1.19 -19.21
C HIS A 101 1.74 1.02 -17.89
N ARG A 102 1.68 -0.20 -17.35
CA ARG A 102 2.24 -0.59 -16.04
C ARG A 102 3.75 -0.42 -15.93
N SER A 103 4.45 -0.42 -17.05
CA SER A 103 5.89 -0.17 -17.10
C SER A 103 6.26 1.21 -16.56
N ALA A 104 5.33 2.18 -16.54
CA ALA A 104 5.58 3.49 -15.94
C ALA A 104 5.84 3.43 -14.41
N ILE A 105 5.54 2.31 -13.75
CA ILE A 105 5.90 2.06 -12.34
C ILE A 105 7.42 2.09 -12.15
N TYR A 106 8.22 1.67 -13.16
CA TYR A 106 9.68 1.71 -13.07
C TYR A 106 10.23 3.14 -12.97
N ASP A 107 9.52 4.11 -13.55
CA ASP A 107 9.89 5.53 -13.50
C ASP A 107 9.26 6.25 -12.29
N ARG A 108 8.43 5.54 -11.50
CA ARG A 108 7.74 6.04 -10.29
C ARG A 108 7.88 5.03 -9.15
N PRO A 109 9.12 4.78 -8.68
CA PRO A 109 9.34 3.82 -7.61
C PRO A 109 8.63 4.25 -6.33
N ALA A 110 8.25 3.27 -5.52
CA ALA A 110 7.66 3.47 -4.20
C ALA A 110 8.58 4.23 -3.22
N ALA A 111 9.87 4.33 -3.53
CA ALA A 111 10.85 5.03 -2.73
C ALA A 111 10.71 6.55 -2.90
N LEU A 112 10.38 7.25 -1.82
CA LEU A 112 10.22 8.70 -1.77
C LEU A 112 10.97 9.23 -0.54
N VAL A 113 11.42 10.48 -0.59
CA VAL A 113 12.04 11.16 0.55
C VAL A 113 11.47 12.57 0.72
N ALA A 114 11.25 12.98 1.96
CA ALA A 114 10.85 14.34 2.29
C ALA A 114 11.41 14.78 3.63
N ASP A 115 11.78 16.05 3.73
CA ASP A 115 12.08 16.66 5.01
C ASP A 115 10.80 17.05 5.74
N VAL A 116 10.70 16.70 7.03
CA VAL A 116 9.51 16.91 7.84
C VAL A 116 9.72 17.92 8.97
N ALA A 117 10.98 18.18 9.34
CA ALA A 117 11.33 19.13 10.40
C ALA A 117 12.68 19.81 10.16
N ASN A 118 12.82 21.03 10.68
CA ASN A 118 14.02 21.86 10.54
C ASN A 118 14.66 22.14 11.90
N ASP A 119 15.95 21.87 12.02
CA ASP A 119 16.78 22.27 13.15
C ASP A 119 17.51 23.58 12.83
N PRO A 120 17.33 24.65 13.63
CA PRO A 120 18.06 25.92 13.48
C PRO A 120 19.60 25.78 13.47
N ASN A 121 20.14 24.66 13.97
CA ASN A 121 21.57 24.37 13.95
C ASN A 121 22.08 23.79 12.62
N GLY A 122 21.26 23.80 11.56
CA GLY A 122 21.68 23.45 10.20
C GLY A 122 21.41 22.01 9.79
N ARG A 123 20.42 21.35 10.40
CA ARG A 123 19.97 20.00 10.02
C ARG A 123 18.49 19.99 9.68
N VAL A 124 18.08 18.94 8.98
CA VAL A 124 16.68 18.56 8.76
C VAL A 124 16.46 17.13 9.24
N LEU A 125 15.21 16.80 9.56
CA LEU A 125 14.77 15.42 9.72
C LEU A 125 14.16 14.97 8.39
N GLU A 126 14.77 13.98 7.77
CA GLU A 126 14.25 13.33 6.57
C GLU A 126 13.44 12.10 6.99
N GLU A 127 12.27 11.93 6.39
CA GLU A 127 11.51 10.68 6.40
C GLU A 127 11.46 10.12 4.97
N ALA A 128 11.62 8.81 4.83
CA ALA A 128 11.65 8.18 3.51
C ALA A 128 11.05 6.77 3.50
N THR A 129 10.51 6.40 2.34
CA THR A 129 10.25 5.02 1.95
C THR A 129 11.37 4.54 1.02
N GLY A 130 11.74 3.27 1.08
CA GLY A 130 12.74 2.67 0.19
C GLY A 130 12.17 1.49 -0.58
N ASN A 131 13.00 0.44 -0.73
CA ASN A 131 12.55 -0.84 -1.28
C ASN A 131 11.37 -1.41 -0.45
N ILE A 132 10.42 -2.06 -1.12
CA ILE A 132 9.32 -2.75 -0.45
C ILE A 132 9.90 -3.92 0.34
N PHE A 133 9.54 -4.01 1.61
CA PHE A 133 9.90 -5.13 2.47
C PHE A 133 8.82 -6.19 2.42
N GLU A 134 9.21 -7.41 2.77
CA GLU A 134 8.28 -8.49 3.04
C GLU A 134 7.70 -8.35 4.44
N ILE A 135 6.40 -8.53 4.57
CA ILE A 135 5.72 -8.69 5.86
C ILE A 135 5.15 -10.10 5.98
N TYR A 136 5.37 -10.70 7.15
CA TYR A 136 4.81 -12.00 7.52
C TYR A 136 3.76 -11.78 8.60
N ALA A 137 2.53 -12.20 8.34
CA ALA A 137 1.42 -12.05 9.28
C ALA A 137 0.83 -13.42 9.63
N VAL A 138 0.59 -13.68 10.91
CA VAL A 138 -0.13 -14.87 11.34
C VAL A 138 -1.64 -14.59 11.29
N VAL A 139 -2.35 -15.29 10.42
CA VAL A 139 -3.77 -15.07 10.14
C VAL A 139 -4.58 -16.36 10.31
N PRO A 140 -5.81 -16.31 10.83
CA PRO A 140 -6.72 -17.45 10.83
C PRO A 140 -7.32 -17.62 9.42
N VAL A 141 -7.23 -18.83 8.87
CA VAL A 141 -7.94 -19.23 7.63
C VAL A 141 -8.59 -20.57 7.88
N ASP A 142 -9.92 -20.65 7.73
CA ASP A 142 -10.74 -21.83 8.08
C ASP A 142 -10.46 -22.37 9.50
N GLY A 143 -10.30 -21.46 10.47
CA GLY A 143 -10.03 -21.83 11.87
C GLY A 143 -8.63 -22.41 12.13
N LYS A 144 -7.72 -22.35 11.15
CA LYS A 144 -6.31 -22.73 11.31
C LYS A 144 -5.42 -21.51 11.18
N LEU A 145 -4.43 -21.38 12.06
CA LEU A 145 -3.42 -20.34 11.92
C LEU A 145 -2.51 -20.64 10.73
N ARG A 146 -2.22 -19.62 9.96
CA ARG A 146 -1.34 -19.65 8.78
C ARG A 146 -0.45 -18.42 8.76
N ILE A 147 0.64 -18.50 8.01
CA ILE A 147 1.49 -17.36 7.72
C ILE A 147 1.12 -16.85 6.34
N ALA A 148 0.67 -15.60 6.27
CA ALA A 148 0.50 -14.86 5.03
C ALA A 148 1.75 -14.01 4.76
N LEU A 149 2.12 -13.89 3.49
CA LEU A 149 3.23 -13.06 3.00
C LEU A 149 2.65 -11.89 2.20
N GLY A 150 3.13 -10.69 2.45
CA GLY A 150 2.75 -9.48 1.70
C GLY A 150 3.91 -8.49 1.55
N GLY A 151 3.64 -7.40 0.85
CA GLY A 151 4.56 -6.26 0.77
C GLY A 151 4.19 -5.17 1.78
N VAL A 152 5.19 -4.55 2.39
CA VAL A 152 5.03 -3.39 3.28
C VAL A 152 6.07 -2.33 2.92
N TYR A 153 5.72 -1.05 3.07
CA TYR A 153 6.70 0.03 2.89
C TYR A 153 7.79 -0.08 3.94
N SER A 154 9.05 0.04 3.51
CA SER A 154 10.15 0.33 4.43
C SER A 154 10.03 1.76 4.95
N TYR A 155 10.55 2.00 6.14
CA TYR A 155 10.51 3.31 6.80
C TYR A 155 11.90 3.71 7.26
N TYR A 156 12.33 4.90 6.84
CA TYR A 156 13.58 5.53 7.23
C TYR A 156 13.26 6.88 7.87
N GLU A 157 13.94 7.17 8.97
CA GLU A 157 13.89 8.48 9.63
C GLU A 157 15.33 8.79 10.06
N PHE A 158 15.91 9.88 9.53
CA PHE A 158 17.30 10.20 9.79
C PHE A 158 17.60 11.69 9.65
N PRO A 159 18.59 12.21 10.41
CA PRO A 159 18.94 13.62 10.33
C PRO A 159 19.88 13.88 9.14
N TRP A 160 19.63 14.93 8.35
CA TRP A 160 20.39 15.28 7.14
C TRP A 160 20.85 16.75 7.14
N PRO A 161 21.90 17.15 6.40
CA PRO A 161 22.32 18.55 6.32
C PRO A 161 21.28 19.47 5.64
N LEU A 162 20.96 20.60 6.29
CA LEU A 162 19.96 21.57 5.80
C LEU A 162 20.32 22.19 4.45
N ASN A 163 21.62 22.35 4.19
CA ASN A 163 22.15 22.90 2.94
C ASN A 163 22.26 21.87 1.81
N ASP A 164 21.86 20.62 2.05
CA ASP A 164 21.97 19.51 1.09
C ASP A 164 20.72 18.63 1.05
N ARG A 165 19.52 19.23 1.14
CA ARG A 165 18.23 18.51 1.16
C ARG A 165 18.15 17.44 0.09
N LEU A 166 17.63 16.27 0.47
CA LEU A 166 17.51 15.16 -0.45
C LEU A 166 16.40 15.40 -1.48
N THR A 167 16.62 14.83 -2.67
CA THR A 167 15.61 14.69 -3.71
C THR A 167 15.41 13.21 -3.96
N ASP A 168 14.24 12.82 -4.49
CA ASP A 168 13.94 11.42 -4.80
C ASP A 168 15.04 10.78 -5.67
N SER A 169 15.54 11.47 -6.69
CA SER A 169 16.62 10.93 -7.54
C SER A 169 17.92 10.67 -6.78
N ARG A 170 18.27 11.52 -5.80
CA ARG A 170 19.44 11.29 -4.94
C ARG A 170 19.20 10.13 -3.98
N TRP A 171 17.99 10.04 -3.43
CA TRP A 171 17.59 8.95 -2.56
C TRP A 171 17.60 7.60 -3.28
N HIS A 172 17.08 7.53 -4.51
CA HIS A 172 17.16 6.33 -5.36
C HIS A 172 18.60 5.91 -5.62
N LYS A 173 19.50 6.87 -5.86
CA LYS A 173 20.93 6.59 -6.00
C LYS A 173 21.53 6.01 -4.71
N MET A 174 21.20 6.56 -3.55
CA MET A 174 21.65 6.04 -2.26
C MET A 174 21.16 4.60 -2.01
N LEU A 175 19.89 4.31 -2.34
CA LEU A 175 19.33 2.95 -2.27
C LEU A 175 20.10 1.97 -3.17
N ASN A 176 20.33 2.35 -4.43
CA ASN A 176 21.02 1.49 -5.41
C ASN A 176 22.52 1.28 -5.07
N ASP A 177 23.16 2.28 -4.48
CA ASP A 177 24.58 2.24 -4.10
C ASP A 177 24.79 1.62 -2.70
N TRP A 178 23.73 1.11 -2.05
CA TRP A 178 23.76 0.58 -0.68
C TRP A 178 24.28 1.58 0.37
N GLN A 179 24.05 2.87 0.13
CA GLN A 179 24.39 3.99 1.03
C GLN A 179 23.16 4.44 1.81
N VAL A 180 22.33 3.48 2.22
CA VAL A 180 21.11 3.72 2.98
C VAL A 180 21.43 3.96 4.46
N PRO A 181 20.82 4.97 5.10
CA PRO A 181 20.84 5.11 6.55
C PRO A 181 20.27 3.86 7.24
N PRO A 182 20.67 3.59 8.49
CA PRO A 182 20.07 2.51 9.27
C PRO A 182 18.58 2.79 9.48
N LEU A 183 17.80 1.72 9.59
CA LEU A 183 16.40 1.81 10.00
C LEU A 183 16.30 2.38 11.43
N PRO A 184 15.21 3.07 11.78
CA PRO A 184 15.03 3.59 13.13
C PRO A 184 15.05 2.47 14.17
N GLN A 185 15.75 2.70 15.28
CA GLN A 185 15.98 1.67 16.31
C GLN A 185 14.69 1.02 16.85
N TRP A 186 13.59 1.76 16.90
CA TRP A 186 12.30 1.23 17.38
C TRP A 186 11.73 0.13 16.48
N THR A 187 12.21 0.00 15.24
CA THR A 187 11.80 -1.05 14.29
C THR A 187 12.44 -2.42 14.57
N ASP A 188 13.52 -2.47 15.37
CA ASP A 188 14.23 -3.71 15.74
C ASP A 188 13.32 -4.75 16.43
N ALA A 189 12.21 -4.31 17.02
CA ALA A 189 11.28 -5.18 17.73
C ALA A 189 10.44 -6.09 16.81
N PHE A 190 10.32 -5.75 15.51
CA PHE A 190 9.43 -6.46 14.58
C PHE A 190 10.01 -6.65 13.17
N ILE A 191 11.15 -6.04 12.84
CA ILE A 191 11.87 -6.33 11.59
C ILE A 191 12.87 -7.47 11.83
N ALA A 192 12.76 -8.52 11.04
CA ALA A 192 13.75 -9.59 11.03
C ALA A 192 15.04 -9.09 10.38
N GLN A 193 16.19 -9.32 11.01
CA GLN A 193 17.48 -9.02 10.40
C GLN A 193 17.76 -10.05 9.31
N GLU A 194 18.03 -9.60 8.09
CA GLU A 194 18.60 -10.46 7.06
C GLU A 194 20.00 -10.89 7.52
N ASN A 195 20.18 -12.20 7.75
CA ASN A 195 21.52 -12.76 7.86
C ASN A 195 22.15 -12.65 6.47
N GLN A 196 23.18 -11.80 6.34
CA GLN A 196 24.05 -11.73 5.16
C GLN A 196 24.76 -13.06 4.90
#